data_AF-A0A1I0NNQ2-F1
#
_entry.id   AF-A0A1I0NNQ2-F1
#
_cell.length_a   1.000
_cell.length_b   1.000
_cell.length_c   1.000
_cell.angle_alpha   90.00
_cell.angle_beta   90.00
_cell.angle_gamma   90.00
#
_symmetry.space_group_name_H-M   'P 1'
#
loop_
_entity.id
_entity.type
_entity.pdbx_description
1 polymer ?
#
loop_
_entity_poly.entity_id
_entity_poly.type
_entity_poly.pdbx_seq_one_letter_code
_entity_poly.pdbx_strand_id
1 'polypeptide(L)'
;MTNARNTLIFLTFFLVNTALAQSIDKHFEGGTQGLNTILKNSIDYPKPSLNNQIEGVAIMQFNVDSNGQASSKFLTKLDDSIEKDLVEAIDQLMPRWKNTGQAYSFHLSVLYGITPQKKLQLNDQVLNYSQSIDRFSSAGKVEIVRIESQNTLLPNLTELKERIADNITANELLKAYENLNQLIRYTPLDTILLQTRSFLEKELGKSEYTKYDEDLLAALSNQKSLYQSQVDSLYVGGSSSYYPTLKASITYPKESSKNDIYGVLLYAITVDNKANVSAKLLTKLDQHTEQEAIKALSLVSQNWIAKPQTYTLYQPIIFAPAGFNTSEQPYSRIFENPSVLSPVLITKAQTTYTRVEKQSLGYSTVPPGQGIPTGKPRPMSLPPTSKPEKINTEKLIKTYEKALKKEKWEKAYQVLNEVIRLNPFNKEYILRRNQLESQLGLSDYKAYDLAWFKALNLINATTL
;
A
#
# COMPACT_ATOMS: atom_id res chain seq x y z
N MET A 1 40.96 -10.20 24.35
CA MET A 1 41.24 -8.98 23.55
C MET A 1 41.26 -9.45 22.11
N THR A 2 40.32 -9.17 21.20
CA THR A 2 39.48 -7.99 20.93
C THR A 2 38.23 -8.52 20.20
N ASN A 3 37.03 -8.41 20.78
CA ASN A 3 35.78 -8.72 20.05
C ASN A 3 35.53 -7.58 19.06
N ALA A 4 35.90 -7.78 17.80
CA ALA A 4 35.60 -6.85 16.72
C ALA A 4 34.07 -6.72 16.58
N ARG A 5 33.56 -5.50 16.68
CA ARG A 5 32.19 -5.11 16.36
C ARG A 5 31.94 -5.38 14.87
N ASN A 6 31.41 -6.55 14.53
CA ASN A 6 31.00 -6.91 13.15
C ASN A 6 29.52 -6.60 12.86
N THR A 7 28.88 -5.72 13.62
CA THR A 7 27.54 -5.18 13.32
C THR A 7 27.70 -3.95 12.42
N LEU A 8 27.16 -3.97 11.19
CA LEU A 8 27.05 -2.77 10.36
C LEU A 8 25.65 -2.17 10.55
N ILE A 9 25.59 -1.04 11.26
CA ILE A 9 24.37 -0.26 11.36
C ILE A 9 24.31 0.67 10.14
N PHE A 10 23.39 0.38 9.21
CA PHE A 10 23.07 1.25 8.09
C PHE A 10 21.91 2.15 8.49
N LEU A 11 22.20 3.43 8.69
CA LEU A 11 21.16 4.39 9.03
C LEU A 11 20.67 5.05 7.73
N THR A 12 19.55 4.57 7.19
CA THR A 12 18.97 5.09 5.94
C THR A 12 17.72 5.90 6.26
N PHE A 13 17.91 7.18 6.59
CA PHE A 13 16.78 8.11 6.77
C PHE A 13 16.34 8.67 5.42
N PHE A 14 15.15 8.28 4.97
CA PHE A 14 14.39 9.06 3.99
C PHE A 14 13.55 10.09 4.75
N LEU A 15 14.19 11.14 5.27
CA LEU A 15 13.42 12.31 5.65
C LEU A 15 13.08 13.04 4.35
N VAL A 16 11.91 12.72 3.80
CA VAL A 16 11.22 13.66 2.93
C VAL A 16 11.02 14.92 3.77
N ASN A 17 11.25 16.09 3.17
CA ASN A 17 11.16 17.42 3.80
C ASN A 17 9.75 17.68 4.35
N THR A 18 9.42 17.07 5.48
CA THR A 18 8.06 16.97 6.04
C THR A 18 7.94 17.84 7.29
N ALA A 19 6.71 18.26 7.61
CA ALA A 19 6.40 18.98 8.85
C ALA A 19 6.89 18.23 10.11
N LEU A 20 6.93 16.90 10.07
CA LEU A 20 7.47 16.09 11.15
C LEU A 20 9.00 16.20 11.25
N ALA A 21 9.74 16.13 10.15
CA ALA A 21 11.20 16.35 10.15
C ALA A 21 11.54 17.73 10.73
N GLN A 22 10.81 18.77 10.32
CA GLN A 22 10.95 20.13 10.86
C GLN A 22 10.63 20.19 12.36
N SER A 23 9.61 19.46 12.81
CA SER A 23 9.28 19.36 14.24
C SER A 23 10.40 18.70 15.04
N ILE A 24 10.96 17.59 14.53
CA ILE A 24 12.10 16.88 15.16
C ILE A 24 13.31 17.80 15.22
N ASP A 25 13.68 18.45 14.11
CA ASP A 25 14.83 19.37 14.07
C ASP A 25 14.70 20.54 15.05
N LYS A 26 13.48 21.05 15.23
CA LYS A 26 13.20 22.18 16.10
C LYS A 26 13.09 21.80 17.58
N HIS A 27 12.48 20.65 17.88
CA HIS A 27 12.04 20.32 19.23
C HIS A 27 12.80 19.15 19.88
N PHE A 28 13.55 18.35 19.12
CA PHE A 28 14.46 17.36 19.70
C PHE A 28 15.83 17.97 19.99
N GLU A 29 16.45 17.61 21.11
CA GLU A 29 17.81 18.04 21.43
C GLU A 29 18.82 17.54 20.39
N GLY A 30 19.48 18.48 19.70
CA GLY A 30 20.39 18.15 18.59
C GLY A 30 19.67 17.83 17.27
N GLY A 31 18.35 18.07 17.20
CA GLY A 31 17.52 17.83 16.02
C GLY A 31 17.55 16.39 15.54
N THR A 32 17.32 16.19 14.24
CA THR A 32 17.43 14.86 13.62
C THR A 32 18.81 14.23 13.83
N GLN A 33 19.89 15.01 13.78
CA GLN A 33 21.25 14.47 13.95
C GLN A 33 21.49 13.93 15.36
N GLY A 34 20.98 14.60 16.39
CA GLY A 34 21.03 14.15 17.77
C GLY A 34 20.28 12.85 17.98
N LEU A 35 19.04 12.79 17.47
CA LEU A 35 18.20 11.58 17.50
C LEU A 35 18.92 10.40 16.82
N ASN A 36 19.51 10.63 15.65
CA ASN A 36 20.26 9.63 14.90
C ASN A 36 21.48 9.11 15.66
N THR A 37 22.21 10.01 16.31
CA THR A 37 23.41 9.65 17.06
C THR A 37 23.06 8.75 18.24
N ILE A 38 21.95 9.03 18.93
CA ILE A 38 21.47 8.20 20.04
C ILE A 38 21.06 6.83 19.52
N LEU A 39 20.18 6.75 18.52
CA LEU A 39 19.73 5.48 17.96
C LEU A 39 20.89 4.60 17.47
N LYS A 40 21.90 5.20 16.83
CA LYS A 40 23.07 4.49 16.33
C LYS A 40 23.98 3.96 17.44
N ASN A 41 24.06 4.67 18.56
CA ASN A 41 24.95 4.30 19.66
C ASN A 41 24.29 3.38 20.67
N SER A 42 22.97 3.34 20.69
CA SER A 42 22.19 2.69 21.75
C SER A 42 21.44 1.45 21.32
N ILE A 43 21.39 1.15 20.00
CA ILE A 43 20.76 -0.08 19.48
C ILE A 43 21.85 -1.01 18.94
N ASP A 44 21.83 -2.28 19.35
CA ASP A 44 22.68 -3.35 18.81
C ASP A 44 21.82 -4.55 18.38
N TYR A 45 22.42 -5.55 17.75
CA TYR A 45 21.74 -6.82 17.47
C TYR A 45 21.92 -7.76 18.69
N PRO A 46 20.84 -8.06 19.46
CA PRO A 46 20.97 -8.90 20.63
C PRO A 46 21.48 -10.29 20.30
N LYS A 47 22.46 -10.78 21.08
CA LYS A 47 23.04 -12.13 20.87
C LYS A 47 22.00 -13.26 20.89
N PRO A 48 21.00 -13.28 21.78
CA PRO A 48 19.98 -14.33 21.77
C PRO A 48 19.18 -14.35 20.46
N SER A 49 18.75 -13.17 20.00
CA SER A 49 18.00 -13.00 18.75
C SER A 49 18.82 -13.43 17.54
N LEU A 50 20.11 -13.08 17.52
CA LEU A 50 21.01 -13.49 16.46
C LEU A 50 21.23 -15.00 16.44
N ASN A 51 21.50 -15.62 17.60
CA ASN A 51 21.68 -17.07 17.70
C ASN A 51 20.43 -17.83 17.24
N ASN A 52 19.25 -17.25 17.48
CA ASN A 52 17.96 -17.78 17.06
C ASN A 52 17.55 -17.35 15.65
N GLN A 53 18.43 -16.66 14.91
CA GLN A 53 18.18 -16.17 13.55
C GLN A 53 16.89 -15.33 13.42
N ILE A 54 16.58 -14.53 14.43
CA ILE A 54 15.39 -13.67 14.46
C ILE A 54 15.66 -12.40 13.66
N GLU A 55 15.06 -12.30 12.47
CA GLU A 55 15.09 -11.13 11.60
C GLU A 55 13.67 -10.60 11.32
N GLY A 56 13.55 -9.35 10.90
CA GLY A 56 12.27 -8.70 10.63
C GLY A 56 12.24 -7.22 10.95
N VAL A 57 11.05 -6.65 11.07
CA VAL A 57 10.84 -5.22 11.39
C VAL A 57 10.22 -5.07 12.77
N ALA A 58 10.86 -4.28 13.63
CA ALA A 58 10.27 -3.75 14.85
C ALA A 58 9.74 -2.34 14.58
N ILE A 59 8.47 -2.08 14.91
CA ILE A 59 7.77 -0.83 14.68
C ILE A 59 7.33 -0.27 16.03
N MET A 60 7.60 1.01 16.25
CA MET A 60 7.23 1.73 17.46
C MET A 60 6.46 2.99 17.09
N GLN A 61 5.48 3.33 17.91
CA GLN A 61 4.81 4.63 17.87
C GLN A 61 5.34 5.50 19.00
N PHE A 62 5.66 6.74 18.68
CA PHE A 62 6.01 7.80 19.62
C PHE A 62 4.89 8.83 19.65
N ASN A 63 4.58 9.35 20.84
CA ASN A 63 3.70 10.48 21.04
C ASN A 63 4.42 11.51 21.89
N VAL A 64 4.52 12.74 21.41
CA VAL A 64 5.08 13.87 22.14
C VAL A 64 3.96 14.87 22.35
N ASP A 65 3.68 15.21 23.60
CA ASP A 65 2.64 16.19 23.92
C ASP A 65 3.12 17.64 23.68
N SER A 66 2.24 18.62 23.93
CA SER A 66 2.57 20.04 23.77
C SER A 66 3.66 20.53 24.72
N ASN A 67 3.90 19.82 25.83
CA ASN A 67 4.89 20.19 26.85
C ASN A 67 6.26 19.54 26.60
N GLY A 68 6.37 18.66 25.60
CA GLY A 68 7.57 17.88 25.32
C GLY A 68 7.66 16.58 26.12
N GLN A 69 6.59 16.15 26.79
CA GLN A 69 6.53 14.84 27.41
C GLN A 69 6.32 13.79 26.32
N ALA A 70 7.29 12.89 26.18
CA ALA A 70 7.24 11.81 25.22
C ALA A 70 6.79 10.49 25.86
N SER A 71 6.09 9.68 25.07
CA SER A 71 5.75 8.30 25.36
C SER A 71 5.92 7.46 24.11
N SER A 72 6.15 6.17 24.27
CA SER A 72 6.25 5.24 23.15
C SER A 72 5.53 3.92 23.45
N LYS A 73 5.15 3.23 22.39
CA LYS A 73 4.67 1.84 22.45
C LYS A 73 5.11 1.05 21.23
N PHE A 74 5.35 -0.25 21.42
CA PHE A 74 5.61 -1.17 20.32
C PHE A 74 4.32 -1.52 19.59
N LEU A 75 4.38 -1.49 18.26
CA LEU A 75 3.29 -1.92 17.38
C LEU A 75 3.54 -3.32 16.80
N THR A 76 4.77 -3.82 16.91
CA THR A 76 5.14 -5.18 16.50
C THR A 76 6.09 -5.77 17.52
N LYS A 77 6.11 -7.08 17.63
CA LYS A 77 7.06 -7.83 18.44
C LYS A 77 7.82 -8.83 17.58
N LEU A 78 9.15 -8.76 17.60
CA LEU A 78 10.03 -9.76 16.96
C LEU A 78 10.40 -10.85 17.97
N ASP A 79 11.02 -10.45 19.08
CA ASP A 79 11.27 -11.23 20.28
C ASP A 79 11.54 -10.30 21.48
N ASP A 80 11.59 -10.86 22.70
CA ASP A 80 11.81 -10.09 23.94
C ASP A 80 13.21 -9.45 24.01
N SER A 81 14.20 -10.04 23.35
CA SER A 81 15.58 -9.55 23.41
C SER A 81 15.77 -8.29 22.56
N ILE A 82 15.17 -8.24 21.36
CA ILE A 82 15.12 -7.04 20.51
C ILE A 82 14.30 -5.95 21.19
N GLU A 83 13.15 -6.28 21.75
CA GLU A 83 12.30 -5.30 22.41
C GLU A 83 13.03 -4.62 23.59
N LYS A 84 13.74 -5.41 24.41
CA LYS A 84 14.56 -4.89 25.50
C LYS A 84 15.66 -3.93 25.03
N ASP A 85 16.38 -4.28 23.97
CA ASP A 85 17.45 -3.43 23.40
C ASP A 85 16.87 -2.10 22.89
N LEU A 86 15.71 -2.14 22.25
CA LEU A 86 15.01 -0.94 21.79
C LEU A 86 14.53 -0.06 22.94
N VAL A 87 14.06 -0.63 24.06
CA VAL A 87 13.66 0.15 25.26
C VAL A 87 14.83 0.97 25.79
N GLU A 88 16.05 0.42 25.84
CA GLU A 88 17.23 1.14 26.30
C GLU A 88 17.54 2.38 25.43
N ALA A 89 17.33 2.27 24.11
CA ALA A 89 17.47 3.41 23.20
C ALA A 89 16.34 4.43 23.36
N ILE A 90 15.09 3.97 23.51
CA ILE A 90 13.90 4.80 23.73
C ILE A 90 14.07 5.64 25.00
N ASP A 91 14.51 5.05 26.10
CA ASP A 91 14.68 5.72 27.39
C ASP A 91 15.66 6.90 27.29
N GLN A 92 16.65 6.82 26.39
CA GLN A 92 17.58 7.92 26.11
C GLN A 92 16.97 9.03 25.24
N LEU A 93 15.97 8.73 24.42
CA LEU A 93 15.27 9.69 23.57
C LEU A 93 14.20 10.46 24.35
N MET A 94 13.48 9.81 25.26
CA MET A 94 12.32 10.37 25.97
C MET A 94 12.57 11.75 26.63
N PRO A 95 13.65 11.98 27.40
CA PRO A 95 13.83 13.24 28.13
C PRO A 95 14.34 14.41 27.26
N ARG A 96 14.62 14.17 25.96
CA ARG A 96 15.29 15.15 25.08
C ARG A 96 14.34 15.97 24.22
N TRP A 97 13.04 15.75 24.38
CA TRP A 97 12.00 16.51 23.71
C TRP A 97 11.75 17.82 24.47
N LYS A 98 11.83 18.93 23.74
CA LYS A 98 11.51 20.27 24.24
C LYS A 98 10.02 20.54 24.02
N ASN A 99 9.51 21.56 24.72
CA ASN A 99 8.15 22.06 24.48
C ASN A 99 7.92 22.32 22.98
N THR A 100 6.87 21.69 22.46
CA THR A 100 6.55 21.62 21.04
C THR A 100 5.51 22.67 20.65
N GLY A 101 4.74 23.18 21.62
CA GLY A 101 3.56 24.02 21.40
C GLY A 101 2.38 23.28 20.75
N GLN A 102 2.60 22.04 20.28
CA GLN A 102 1.60 21.20 19.61
C GLN A 102 2.00 19.73 19.73
N ALA A 103 1.03 18.88 20.11
CA ALA A 103 1.26 17.45 20.16
C ALA A 103 1.45 16.84 18.76
N TYR A 104 2.34 15.86 18.63
CA TYR A 104 2.50 15.07 17.42
C TYR A 104 2.84 13.62 17.74
N SER A 105 2.53 12.76 16.77
CA SER A 105 2.84 11.33 16.81
C SER A 105 3.64 10.95 15.59
N PHE A 106 4.57 10.02 15.77
CA PHE A 106 5.33 9.46 14.67
C PHE A 106 5.63 7.98 14.88
N HIS A 107 5.96 7.29 13.79
CA HIS A 107 6.40 5.91 13.86
C HIS A 107 7.88 5.80 13.49
N LEU A 108 8.58 4.96 14.25
CA LEU A 108 9.97 4.58 14.01
C LEU A 108 10.00 3.08 13.73
N SER A 109 10.62 2.69 12.62
CA SER A 109 10.87 1.27 12.33
C SER A 109 12.35 0.96 12.38
N VAL A 110 12.67 -0.16 13.00
CA VAL A 110 14.00 -0.73 13.11
C VAL A 110 14.01 -2.08 12.40
N LEU A 111 14.79 -2.18 11.32
CA LEU A 111 14.95 -3.41 10.56
C LEU A 111 16.13 -4.21 11.12
N TYR A 112 15.85 -5.42 11.60
CA TYR A 112 16.86 -6.40 11.98
C TYR A 112 17.05 -7.38 10.83
N GLY A 113 18.22 -7.35 10.20
CA GLY A 113 18.54 -8.21 9.07
C GLY A 113 19.83 -9.00 9.28
N ILE A 114 19.80 -10.29 8.93
CA ILE A 114 20.98 -11.16 8.89
C ILE A 114 21.26 -11.43 7.42
N THR A 115 22.13 -10.66 6.76
CA THR A 115 22.41 -10.94 5.33
C THR A 115 23.82 -10.55 4.85
N PRO A 116 24.50 -11.43 4.07
CA PRO A 116 25.67 -11.06 3.28
C PRO A 116 25.26 -10.16 2.10
N GLN A 117 26.03 -9.09 1.86
CA GLN A 117 25.79 -7.96 0.94
C GLN A 117 25.31 -8.29 -0.49
N LYS A 118 25.35 -9.55 -0.95
CA LYS A 118 25.03 -9.96 -2.34
C LYS A 118 23.55 -10.24 -2.63
N LYS A 119 22.69 -10.40 -1.62
CA LYS A 119 21.27 -10.80 -1.80
C LYS A 119 20.23 -9.68 -1.58
N LEU A 120 20.63 -8.50 -1.10
CA LEU A 120 19.74 -7.32 -1.01
C LEU A 120 19.19 -6.89 -2.38
N GLN A 121 19.87 -7.26 -3.48
CA GLN A 121 19.45 -6.95 -4.85
C GLN A 121 18.41 -7.92 -5.45
N LEU A 122 18.02 -9.00 -4.75
CA LEU A 122 17.35 -10.15 -5.38
C LEU A 122 15.94 -10.49 -4.85
N ASN A 123 15.35 -9.67 -3.99
CA ASN A 123 13.97 -9.88 -3.54
C ASN A 123 13.13 -8.60 -3.70
N ASP A 124 12.57 -8.40 -4.89
CA ASP A 124 11.67 -7.28 -5.21
C ASP A 124 10.47 -7.18 -4.23
N GLN A 125 10.07 -8.30 -3.62
CA GLN A 125 9.05 -8.33 -2.58
C GLN A 125 9.52 -7.64 -1.30
N VAL A 126 10.74 -7.94 -0.82
CA VAL A 126 11.32 -7.30 0.38
C VAL A 126 11.60 -5.81 0.11
N LEU A 127 11.94 -5.44 -1.13
CA LEU A 127 12.10 -4.04 -1.55
C LEU A 127 10.75 -3.29 -1.61
N ASN A 128 9.66 -3.94 -2.05
CA ASN A 128 8.31 -3.36 -2.00
C ASN A 128 7.77 -3.25 -0.56
N TYR A 129 8.14 -4.17 0.33
CA TYR A 129 7.82 -4.06 1.76
C TYR A 129 8.67 -3.02 2.47
N SER A 130 9.96 -2.90 2.15
CA SER A 130 10.80 -1.81 2.67
C SER A 130 10.16 -0.48 2.32
N GLN A 131 9.65 -0.32 1.10
CA GLN A 131 8.90 0.88 0.73
C GLN A 131 7.62 1.11 1.54
N SER A 132 6.91 0.05 1.94
CA SER A 132 5.73 0.13 2.85
C SER A 132 6.10 0.53 4.27
N ILE A 133 7.21 0.00 4.78
CA ILE A 133 7.74 0.34 6.10
C ILE A 133 8.26 1.78 6.11
N ASP A 134 8.93 2.21 5.04
CA ASP A 134 9.33 3.61 4.85
C ASP A 134 8.10 4.53 4.86
N ARG A 135 6.97 4.11 4.26
CA ARG A 135 5.68 4.86 4.26
C ARG A 135 5.03 4.95 5.65
N PHE A 136 5.18 3.91 6.48
CA PHE A 136 4.63 3.87 7.82
C PHE A 136 5.49 4.66 8.82
N SER A 137 6.81 4.61 8.65
CA SER A 137 7.82 5.21 9.54
C SER A 137 8.00 6.70 9.26
N SER A 138 7.04 7.50 9.72
CA SER A 138 7.00 8.94 9.46
C SER A 138 8.24 9.72 9.90
N ALA A 139 9.03 9.20 10.86
CA ALA A 139 10.28 9.82 11.31
C ALA A 139 11.56 9.22 10.69
N GLY A 140 11.46 8.22 9.80
CA GLY A 140 12.60 7.52 9.19
C GLY A 140 12.80 6.08 9.69
N LYS A 141 13.81 5.39 9.13
CA LYS A 141 14.10 3.97 9.35
C LYS A 141 15.52 3.77 9.84
N VAL A 142 15.71 2.91 10.83
CA VAL A 142 17.02 2.44 11.29
C VAL A 142 17.21 1.02 10.73
N GLU A 143 18.29 0.77 9.99
CA GLU A 143 18.62 -0.58 9.52
C GLU A 143 19.83 -1.13 10.28
N ILE A 144 19.65 -2.26 10.93
CA ILE A 144 20.71 -2.96 11.65
C ILE A 144 20.99 -4.24 10.88
N VAL A 145 22.12 -4.24 10.17
CA VAL A 145 22.52 -5.36 9.33
C VAL A 145 23.79 -5.97 9.90
N ARG A 146 23.67 -7.20 10.42
CA ARG A 146 24.86 -7.96 10.78
C ARG A 146 25.28 -8.83 9.60
N ILE A 147 26.51 -8.64 9.14
CA ILE A 147 27.09 -9.44 8.07
C ILE A 147 27.72 -10.68 8.70
N GLU A 148 27.02 -11.80 8.61
CA GLU A 148 27.62 -13.10 8.92
C GLU A 148 28.18 -13.75 7.66
N SER A 149 29.29 -14.47 7.81
CA SER A 149 29.93 -15.21 6.71
C SER A 149 29.13 -16.43 6.23
N GLN A 150 28.06 -16.78 6.96
CA GLN A 150 27.25 -17.96 6.67
C GLN A 150 26.12 -17.67 5.67
N ASN A 151 25.86 -18.67 4.84
CA ASN A 151 25.00 -18.61 3.67
C ASN A 151 23.53 -18.88 4.06
N THR A 152 22.99 -18.15 5.04
CA THR A 152 21.58 -18.24 5.43
C THR A 152 20.70 -17.70 4.29
N LEU A 153 19.73 -18.52 3.85
CA LEU A 153 18.75 -18.17 2.84
C LEU A 153 17.53 -17.55 3.53
N LEU A 154 17.11 -16.36 3.09
CA LEU A 154 15.83 -15.77 3.49
C LEU A 154 14.68 -16.75 3.18
N PRO A 155 13.62 -16.83 4.01
CA PRO A 155 12.49 -17.70 3.74
C PRO A 155 11.74 -17.26 2.47
N ASN A 156 11.30 -18.25 1.67
CA ASN A 156 10.43 -18.00 0.52
C ASN A 156 9.03 -17.62 1.00
N LEU A 157 8.68 -16.33 0.90
CA LEU A 157 7.41 -15.80 1.42
C LEU A 157 6.18 -16.42 0.73
N THR A 158 6.31 -16.84 -0.54
CA THR A 158 5.20 -17.46 -1.27
C THR A 158 4.93 -18.87 -0.73
N GLU A 159 5.99 -19.65 -0.55
CA GLU A 159 5.92 -20.99 0.04
C GLU A 159 5.41 -20.94 1.48
N LEU A 160 5.81 -19.93 2.26
CA LEU A 160 5.33 -19.74 3.63
C LEU A 160 3.81 -19.45 3.66
N LYS A 161 3.30 -18.65 2.72
CA LYS A 161 1.85 -18.40 2.56
C LYS A 161 1.09 -19.68 2.20
N GLU A 162 1.63 -20.49 1.29
CA GLU A 162 1.05 -21.78 0.92
C GLU A 162 1.00 -22.73 2.14
N ARG A 163 2.10 -22.85 2.88
CA ARG A 163 2.15 -23.66 4.11
C ARG A 163 1.15 -23.22 5.18
N ILE A 164 0.94 -21.92 5.36
CA ILE A 164 -0.08 -21.41 6.28
C ILE A 164 -1.47 -21.88 5.85
N ALA A 165 -1.81 -21.75 4.56
CA ALA A 165 -3.10 -22.19 4.03
C ALA A 165 -3.30 -23.71 4.16
N ASP A 166 -2.26 -24.50 3.89
CA ASP A 166 -2.27 -25.95 4.04
C ASP A 166 -2.49 -26.36 5.50
N ASN A 167 -1.76 -25.74 6.44
CA ASN A 167 -1.91 -26.01 7.87
C ASN A 167 -3.31 -25.64 8.39
N ILE A 168 -3.89 -24.52 7.93
CA ILE A 168 -5.27 -24.14 8.28
C ILE A 168 -6.25 -25.19 7.74
N THR A 169 -6.06 -25.64 6.50
CA THR A 169 -6.93 -26.64 5.86
C THR A 169 -6.82 -28.00 6.55
N ALA A 170 -5.62 -28.37 7.00
CA ALA A 170 -5.35 -29.59 7.75
C ALA A 170 -5.73 -29.49 9.24
N ASN A 171 -6.29 -28.35 9.70
CA ASN A 171 -6.60 -28.06 11.09
C ASN A 171 -5.37 -28.13 12.04
N GLU A 172 -4.18 -27.90 11.51
CA GLU A 172 -2.92 -27.82 12.26
C GLU A 172 -2.67 -26.39 12.75
N LEU A 173 -3.59 -25.87 13.57
CA LEU A 173 -3.66 -24.45 13.93
C LEU A 173 -2.39 -23.91 14.59
N LEU A 174 -1.70 -24.71 15.41
CA LEU A 174 -0.44 -24.30 16.04
C LEU A 174 0.68 -24.08 15.00
N LYS A 175 0.80 -24.98 14.01
CA LYS A 175 1.77 -24.82 12.92
C LYS A 175 1.40 -23.66 12.01
N ALA A 176 0.10 -23.44 11.75
CA ALA A 176 -0.36 -22.28 11.01
C ALA A 176 0.04 -20.98 11.73
N TYR A 177 -0.17 -20.93 13.05
CA TYR A 177 0.20 -19.81 13.91
C TYR A 177 1.71 -19.53 13.90
N GLU A 178 2.55 -20.55 14.04
CA GLU A 178 4.01 -20.41 14.00
C GLU A 178 4.52 -19.89 12.65
N ASN A 179 4.02 -20.45 11.53
CA ASN A 179 4.40 -19.98 10.19
C ASN A 179 3.89 -18.56 9.92
N LEU A 180 2.70 -18.21 10.43
CA LEU A 180 2.14 -16.87 10.32
C LEU A 180 2.96 -15.84 11.10
N ASN A 181 3.41 -16.17 12.31
CA ASN A 181 4.32 -15.33 13.08
C ASN A 181 5.63 -15.08 12.33
N GLN A 182 6.18 -16.11 11.68
CA GLN A 182 7.37 -15.94 10.84
C GLN A 182 7.09 -15.01 9.66
N LEU A 183 5.95 -15.15 8.98
CA LEU A 183 5.59 -14.31 7.83
C LEU A 183 5.42 -12.83 8.21
N ILE A 184 4.71 -12.57 9.31
CA ILE A 184 4.42 -11.20 9.78
C ILE A 184 5.70 -10.43 10.10
N ARG A 185 6.79 -11.07 10.52
CA ARG A 185 8.08 -10.41 10.75
C ARG A 185 8.61 -9.68 9.50
N TYR A 186 8.29 -10.19 8.31
CA TYR A 186 8.68 -9.60 7.02
C TYR A 186 7.59 -8.71 6.41
N THR A 187 6.33 -8.93 6.77
CA THR A 187 5.18 -8.22 6.21
C THR A 187 4.23 -7.68 7.30
N PRO A 188 4.74 -6.87 8.26
CA PRO A 188 3.97 -6.54 9.47
C PRO A 188 2.77 -5.64 9.21
N LEU A 189 2.74 -4.95 8.06
CA LEU A 189 1.64 -4.03 7.71
C LEU A 189 0.49 -4.71 6.94
N ASP A 190 0.55 -6.03 6.71
CA ASP A 190 -0.51 -6.76 6.03
C ASP A 190 -1.69 -7.01 7.00
N THR A 191 -2.74 -6.21 6.87
CA THR A 191 -3.90 -6.25 7.77
C THR A 191 -4.61 -7.60 7.78
N ILE A 192 -4.57 -8.35 6.67
CA ILE A 192 -5.22 -9.67 6.58
C ILE A 192 -4.45 -10.67 7.43
N LEU A 193 -3.12 -10.62 7.38
CA LEU A 193 -2.27 -11.48 8.21
C LEU A 193 -2.43 -11.17 9.70
N LEU A 194 -2.50 -9.89 10.08
CA LEU A 194 -2.75 -9.49 11.49
C LEU A 194 -4.10 -10.00 11.99
N GLN A 195 -5.17 -9.84 11.19
CA GLN A 195 -6.50 -10.36 11.52
C GLN A 195 -6.52 -11.89 11.61
N THR A 196 -5.78 -12.56 10.72
CA THR A 196 -5.64 -14.02 10.75
C THR A 196 -4.91 -14.47 12.01
N ARG A 197 -3.86 -13.75 12.44
CA ARG A 197 -3.14 -14.07 13.67
C ARG A 197 -4.02 -13.88 14.89
N SER A 198 -4.76 -12.78 14.95
CA SER A 198 -5.72 -12.53 16.04
C SER A 198 -6.78 -13.63 16.14
N PHE A 199 -7.27 -14.14 14.99
CA PHE A 199 -8.16 -15.29 14.96
C PHE A 199 -7.49 -16.55 15.51
N LEU A 200 -6.29 -16.90 15.04
CA LEU A 200 -5.56 -18.08 15.49
C LEU A 200 -5.18 -18.01 16.98
N GLU A 201 -4.80 -16.85 17.50
CA GLU A 201 -4.54 -16.67 18.94
C GLU A 201 -5.78 -16.99 19.77
N LYS A 202 -6.94 -16.48 19.37
CA LYS A 202 -8.21 -16.77 20.04
C LYS A 202 -8.53 -18.26 20.05
N GLU A 203 -8.39 -18.95 18.92
CA GLU A 203 -8.64 -20.39 18.82
C GLU A 203 -7.64 -21.23 19.65
N LEU A 204 -6.39 -20.75 19.77
CA LEU A 204 -5.33 -21.42 20.53
C LEU A 204 -5.29 -21.01 22.01
N GLY A 205 -6.15 -20.09 22.46
CA GLY A 205 -6.12 -19.53 23.83
C GLY A 205 -4.84 -18.75 24.14
N LYS A 206 -4.23 -18.13 23.12
CA LYS A 206 -3.03 -17.29 23.21
C LYS A 206 -3.41 -15.80 23.17
N SER A 207 -2.49 -14.93 23.57
CA SER A 207 -2.65 -13.47 23.56
C SER A 207 -1.32 -12.72 23.46
N GLU A 208 -0.29 -13.38 22.93
CA GLU A 208 1.08 -12.86 22.88
C GLU A 208 1.17 -11.64 21.95
N TYR A 209 0.45 -11.68 20.82
CA TYR A 209 0.48 -10.63 19.79
C TYR A 209 -0.78 -9.77 19.74
N THR A 210 -1.88 -10.17 20.40
CA THR A 210 -3.19 -9.50 20.35
C THR A 210 -3.08 -7.98 20.51
N LYS A 211 -2.37 -7.52 21.54
CA LYS A 211 -2.24 -6.07 21.80
C LYS A 211 -1.44 -5.33 20.73
N TYR A 212 -0.38 -5.97 20.20
CA TYR A 212 0.42 -5.41 19.10
C TYR A 212 -0.42 -5.29 17.82
N ASP A 213 -1.18 -6.34 17.49
CA ASP A 213 -2.03 -6.39 16.30
C ASP A 213 -3.12 -5.34 16.35
N GLU A 214 -3.81 -5.20 17.49
CA GLU A 214 -4.83 -4.17 17.70
C GLU A 214 -4.26 -2.75 17.54
N ASP A 215 -3.12 -2.49 18.18
CA ASP A 215 -2.49 -1.17 18.15
C ASP A 215 -1.95 -0.82 16.75
N LEU A 216 -1.38 -1.80 16.03
CA LEU A 216 -0.90 -1.62 14.66
C LEU A 216 -2.06 -1.43 13.68
N LEU A 217 -3.13 -2.22 13.79
CA LEU A 217 -4.34 -2.04 12.98
C LEU A 217 -4.97 -0.66 13.22
N ALA A 218 -5.01 -0.19 14.46
CA ALA A 218 -5.47 1.16 14.79
C ALA A 218 -4.57 2.25 14.16
N ALA A 219 -3.25 2.09 14.23
CA ALA A 219 -2.30 3.02 13.61
C ALA A 219 -2.47 3.06 12.07
N LEU A 220 -2.61 1.89 11.43
CA LEU A 220 -2.87 1.77 9.99
C LEU A 220 -4.21 2.42 9.59
N SER A 221 -5.25 2.27 10.41
CA SER A 221 -6.54 2.91 10.19
C SER A 221 -6.47 4.45 10.34
N ASN A 222 -5.75 4.95 11.33
CA ASN A 222 -5.57 6.39 11.55
C ASN A 222 -4.74 7.05 10.44
N GLN A 223 -3.75 6.34 9.90
CA GLN A 223 -3.02 6.83 8.73
C GLN A 223 -3.97 6.96 7.52
N LYS A 224 -4.84 5.97 7.32
CA LYS A 224 -5.90 6.00 6.28
C LYS A 224 -6.90 7.15 6.47
N SER A 225 -7.26 7.50 7.71
CA SER A 225 -8.17 8.61 7.99
C SER A 225 -7.53 9.98 7.75
N LEU A 226 -6.21 10.13 7.96
CA LEU A 226 -5.47 11.35 7.60
C LEU A 226 -5.55 11.63 6.09
N TYR A 227 -5.50 10.60 5.24
CA TYR A 227 -5.68 10.73 3.79
C TYR A 227 -7.13 11.01 3.38
N GLN A 228 -8.12 10.59 4.18
CA GLN A 228 -9.55 10.90 3.97
C GLN A 228 -9.89 12.34 4.38
N SER A 229 -9.14 12.91 5.33
CA SER A 229 -9.38 14.26 5.90
C SER A 229 -9.32 15.41 4.87
N GLN A 230 -8.59 15.24 3.76
CA GLN A 230 -8.50 16.26 2.70
C GLN A 230 -9.85 16.52 2.06
N VAL A 231 -10.57 15.45 1.71
CA VAL A 231 -11.92 15.55 1.13
C VAL A 231 -12.92 16.03 2.20
N ASP A 232 -12.75 15.64 3.46
CA ASP A 232 -13.63 16.06 4.56
C ASP A 232 -13.71 17.59 4.71
N SER A 233 -12.62 18.30 4.41
CA SER A 233 -12.57 19.78 4.50
C SER A 233 -12.96 20.51 3.21
N LEU A 234 -13.04 19.78 2.08
CA LEU A 234 -13.19 20.33 0.73
C LEU A 234 -14.49 19.92 0.04
N TYR A 235 -15.25 18.99 0.61
CA TYR A 235 -16.47 18.44 0.02
C TYR A 235 -17.61 18.41 1.04
N VAL A 236 -18.81 18.80 0.63
CA VAL A 236 -20.02 18.77 1.46
C VAL A 236 -20.35 17.31 1.78
N GLY A 237 -20.39 16.98 3.07
CA GLY A 237 -20.53 15.58 3.54
C GLY A 237 -19.21 14.79 3.51
N GLY A 238 -18.11 15.43 3.15
CA GLY A 238 -16.76 14.88 3.21
C GLY A 238 -16.52 13.62 2.39
N SER A 239 -15.48 12.89 2.76
CA SER A 239 -15.05 11.63 2.16
C SER A 239 -16.14 10.54 2.22
N SER A 240 -16.94 10.52 3.30
CA SER A 240 -18.03 9.57 3.50
C SER A 240 -19.21 9.78 2.55
N SER A 241 -19.36 10.98 1.97
CA SER A 241 -20.27 11.23 0.86
C SER A 241 -19.57 11.07 -0.49
N TYR A 242 -18.41 11.69 -0.67
CA TYR A 242 -17.72 11.76 -1.96
C TYR A 242 -17.38 10.38 -2.54
N TYR A 243 -16.65 9.53 -1.81
CA TYR A 243 -16.17 8.27 -2.36
C TYR A 243 -17.29 7.28 -2.66
N PRO A 244 -18.31 7.09 -1.79
CA PRO A 244 -19.45 6.25 -2.13
C PRO A 244 -20.24 6.76 -3.33
N THR A 245 -20.50 8.07 -3.43
CA THR A 245 -21.20 8.65 -4.58
C THR A 245 -20.41 8.46 -5.87
N LEU A 246 -19.12 8.76 -5.86
CA LEU A 246 -18.25 8.58 -7.03
C LEU A 246 -18.19 7.11 -7.46
N LYS A 247 -17.97 6.20 -6.51
CA LYS A 247 -17.89 4.75 -6.77
C LYS A 247 -19.21 4.19 -7.30
N ALA A 248 -20.35 4.60 -6.75
CA ALA A 248 -21.66 4.15 -7.21
C ALA A 248 -22.03 4.69 -8.60
N SER A 249 -21.39 5.78 -9.02
CA SER A 249 -21.66 6.46 -10.29
C SER A 249 -20.85 5.92 -11.48
N ILE A 250 -19.84 5.08 -11.22
CA ILE A 250 -18.94 4.53 -12.25
C ILE A 250 -19.22 3.04 -12.39
N THR A 251 -19.54 2.61 -13.60
CA THR A 251 -19.60 1.18 -13.92
C THR A 251 -18.40 0.80 -14.78
N TYR A 252 -17.93 -0.45 -14.69
CA TYR A 252 -16.95 -0.94 -15.65
C TYR A 252 -17.62 -1.07 -17.03
N PRO A 253 -17.20 -0.31 -18.07
CA PRO A 253 -17.83 -0.40 -19.38
C PRO A 253 -17.71 -1.80 -19.99
N LYS A 254 -18.76 -2.28 -20.66
CA LYS A 254 -18.80 -3.64 -21.23
C LYS A 254 -17.74 -3.83 -22.32
N GLU A 255 -17.57 -2.82 -23.17
CA GLU A 255 -16.62 -2.80 -24.28
C GLU A 255 -15.18 -2.84 -23.75
N SER A 256 -14.86 -2.00 -22.76
CA SER A 256 -13.55 -1.95 -22.10
C SER A 256 -13.24 -3.27 -21.38
N SER A 257 -14.25 -3.86 -20.72
CA SER A 257 -14.14 -5.14 -20.02
C SER A 257 -13.91 -6.32 -20.98
N LYS A 258 -14.58 -6.30 -22.13
CA LYS A 258 -14.42 -7.33 -23.19
C LYS A 258 -13.03 -7.27 -23.83
N ASN A 259 -12.47 -6.08 -23.96
CA ASN A 259 -11.18 -5.85 -24.59
C ASN A 259 -10.01 -5.80 -23.59
N ASP A 260 -10.24 -6.23 -22.34
CA ASP A 260 -9.24 -6.27 -21.27
C ASP A 260 -8.48 -4.94 -21.09
N ILE A 261 -9.23 -3.83 -21.17
CA ILE A 261 -8.71 -2.49 -20.97
C ILE A 261 -8.64 -2.22 -19.46
N TYR A 262 -7.42 -2.27 -18.94
CA TYR A 262 -7.09 -1.98 -17.54
C TYR A 262 -6.17 -0.75 -17.44
N GLY A 263 -6.20 -0.08 -16.30
CA GLY A 263 -5.27 1.00 -16.00
C GLY A 263 -5.84 2.07 -15.09
N VAL A 264 -5.07 3.15 -15.00
CA VAL A 264 -5.38 4.30 -14.16
C VAL A 264 -5.85 5.47 -15.03
N LEU A 265 -7.12 5.83 -14.86
CA LEU A 265 -7.71 7.03 -15.43
C LEU A 265 -7.57 8.18 -14.42
N LEU A 266 -6.95 9.29 -14.85
CA LEU A 266 -6.66 10.43 -13.99
C LEU A 266 -7.36 11.67 -14.52
N TYR A 267 -7.90 12.46 -13.60
CA TYR A 267 -8.43 13.79 -13.91
C TYR A 267 -8.07 14.80 -12.83
N ALA A 268 -7.89 16.05 -13.26
CA ALA A 268 -7.74 17.21 -12.40
C ALA A 268 -9.10 17.83 -12.16
N ILE A 269 -9.49 17.98 -10.90
CA ILE A 269 -10.63 18.76 -10.43
C ILE A 269 -10.09 20.10 -9.97
N THR A 270 -10.51 21.20 -10.58
CA THR A 270 -10.14 22.55 -10.15
C THR A 270 -11.38 23.27 -9.66
N VAL A 271 -11.31 23.77 -8.44
CA VAL A 271 -12.40 24.50 -7.78
C VAL A 271 -11.94 25.93 -7.57
N ASP A 272 -12.66 26.88 -8.15
CA ASP A 272 -12.36 28.30 -7.97
C ASP A 272 -12.93 28.85 -6.65
N ASN A 273 -12.66 30.13 -6.39
CA ASN A 273 -13.13 30.81 -5.18
C ASN A 273 -14.64 31.08 -5.14
N LYS A 274 -15.40 30.68 -6.17
CA LYS A 274 -16.86 30.77 -6.27
C LYS A 274 -17.51 29.39 -6.32
N ALA A 275 -16.77 28.33 -6.02
CA ALA A 275 -17.20 26.93 -6.11
C ALA A 275 -17.53 26.46 -7.54
N ASN A 276 -17.06 27.17 -8.57
CA ASN A 276 -17.14 26.62 -9.93
C ASN A 276 -16.12 25.51 -10.07
N VAL A 277 -16.60 24.34 -10.48
CA VAL A 277 -15.77 23.15 -10.66
C VAL A 277 -15.51 22.92 -12.14
N SER A 278 -14.23 22.80 -12.50
CA SER A 278 -13.79 22.34 -13.81
C SER A 278 -13.03 21.03 -13.67
N ALA A 279 -13.30 20.08 -14.55
CA ALA A 279 -12.61 18.81 -14.58
C ALA A 279 -11.86 18.64 -15.90
N LYS A 280 -10.60 18.21 -15.83
CA LYS A 280 -9.76 17.94 -17.00
C LYS A 280 -9.20 16.54 -16.94
N LEU A 281 -9.41 15.76 -17.99
CA LEU A 281 -8.85 14.43 -18.12
C LEU A 281 -7.33 14.51 -18.43
N LEU A 282 -6.53 13.69 -17.74
CA LEU A 282 -5.07 13.71 -17.78
C LEU A 282 -4.48 12.42 -18.35
N THR A 283 -5.20 11.31 -18.27
CA THR A 283 -4.83 10.06 -18.95
C THR A 283 -5.99 9.54 -19.78
N LYS A 284 -5.67 8.65 -20.71
CA LYS A 284 -6.62 8.02 -21.62
C LYS A 284 -6.43 6.51 -21.57
N LEU A 285 -7.52 5.79 -21.32
CA LEU A 285 -7.57 4.32 -21.42
C LEU A 285 -8.29 3.90 -22.70
N ASP A 286 -9.56 4.29 -22.83
CA ASP A 286 -10.39 4.21 -24.03
C ASP A 286 -11.59 5.17 -23.92
N GLN A 287 -12.37 5.32 -24.99
CA GLN A 287 -13.50 6.26 -25.00
C GLN A 287 -14.60 5.90 -23.99
N HIS A 288 -14.84 4.61 -23.73
CA HIS A 288 -15.93 4.17 -22.86
C HIS A 288 -15.64 4.43 -21.38
N THR A 289 -14.40 4.21 -20.94
CA THR A 289 -13.98 4.55 -19.57
C THR A 289 -14.00 6.07 -19.34
N GLU A 290 -13.63 6.86 -20.35
CA GLU A 290 -13.72 8.32 -20.29
C GLU A 290 -15.17 8.79 -20.11
N GLN A 291 -16.12 8.20 -20.85
CA GLN A 291 -17.55 8.53 -20.73
C GLN A 291 -18.11 8.25 -19.32
N GLU A 292 -17.79 7.08 -18.75
CA GLU A 292 -18.21 6.74 -17.39
C GLU A 292 -17.62 7.69 -16.35
N ALA A 293 -16.35 8.07 -16.50
CA ALA A 293 -15.70 9.02 -15.60
C ALA A 293 -16.32 10.43 -15.69
N ILE A 294 -16.58 10.93 -16.90
CA ILE A 294 -17.21 12.25 -17.12
C ILE A 294 -18.62 12.28 -16.50
N LYS A 295 -19.39 11.21 -16.69
CA LYS A 295 -20.72 11.07 -16.08
C LYS A 295 -20.67 11.09 -14.55
N ALA A 296 -19.74 10.35 -13.96
CA ALA A 296 -19.60 10.32 -12.50
C ALA A 296 -19.12 11.67 -11.94
N LEU A 297 -18.25 12.36 -12.68
CA LEU A 297 -17.72 13.66 -12.32
C LEU A 297 -18.76 14.76 -12.26
N SER A 298 -19.71 14.78 -13.21
CA SER A 298 -20.78 15.78 -13.22
C SER A 298 -21.66 15.66 -11.95
N LEU A 299 -21.87 14.44 -11.45
CA LEU A 299 -22.64 14.19 -10.22
C LEU A 299 -21.94 14.68 -8.95
N VAL A 300 -20.62 14.50 -8.85
CA VAL A 300 -19.86 14.95 -7.67
C VAL A 300 -19.41 16.42 -7.77
N SER A 301 -19.62 17.09 -8.90
CA SER A 301 -19.15 18.47 -9.09
C SER A 301 -19.84 19.51 -8.19
N GLN A 302 -21.07 19.23 -7.74
CA GLN A 302 -21.92 20.24 -7.07
C GLN A 302 -21.58 20.50 -5.61
N ASN A 303 -20.82 19.59 -4.98
CA ASN A 303 -20.63 19.56 -3.53
C ASN A 303 -19.21 19.97 -3.11
N TRP A 304 -18.40 20.50 -4.03
CA TRP A 304 -17.08 21.04 -3.67
C TRP A 304 -17.20 22.40 -2.99
N ILE A 305 -16.40 22.60 -1.94
CA ILE A 305 -16.43 23.79 -1.09
C ILE A 305 -15.40 24.81 -1.58
N ALA A 306 -15.84 25.99 -2.00
CA ALA A 306 -14.95 27.09 -2.34
C ALA A 306 -13.97 27.43 -1.21
N LYS A 307 -12.72 27.72 -1.58
CA LYS A 307 -11.72 28.31 -0.70
C LYS A 307 -11.30 29.69 -1.22
N PRO A 308 -10.68 30.55 -0.39
CA PRO A 308 -10.21 31.87 -0.85
C PRO A 308 -9.24 31.78 -2.04
N GLN A 309 -8.46 30.70 -2.12
CA GLN A 309 -7.58 30.39 -3.24
C GLN A 309 -8.13 29.21 -4.05
N THR A 310 -7.99 29.31 -5.36
CA THR A 310 -8.26 28.19 -6.28
C THR A 310 -7.37 27.01 -5.92
N TYR A 311 -7.96 25.81 -5.87
CA TYR A 311 -7.22 24.58 -5.60
C TYR A 311 -7.52 23.53 -6.66
N THR A 312 -6.52 22.69 -6.93
CA THR A 312 -6.61 21.58 -7.87
C THR A 312 -6.31 20.27 -7.15
N LEU A 313 -7.20 19.29 -7.35
CA LEU A 313 -7.07 17.93 -6.85
C LEU A 313 -6.99 16.95 -8.03
N TYR A 314 -6.28 15.85 -7.85
CA TYR A 314 -6.09 14.81 -8.85
C TYR A 314 -6.77 13.55 -8.35
N GLN A 315 -7.80 13.09 -9.06
CA GLN A 315 -8.54 11.90 -8.65
C GLN A 315 -8.22 10.73 -9.58
N PRO A 316 -7.64 9.64 -9.05
CA PRO A 316 -7.45 8.40 -9.79
C PRO A 316 -8.71 7.54 -9.77
N ILE A 317 -9.10 7.01 -10.93
CA ILE A 317 -10.03 5.89 -11.07
C ILE A 317 -9.25 4.72 -11.65
N ILE A 318 -9.27 3.58 -10.98
CA ILE A 318 -8.51 2.39 -11.38
C ILE A 318 -9.50 1.36 -11.92
N PHE A 319 -9.40 1.08 -13.22
CA PHE A 319 -10.10 -0.03 -13.86
C PHE A 319 -9.20 -1.26 -13.84
N ALA A 320 -9.63 -2.31 -13.16
CA ALA A 320 -8.77 -3.45 -12.86
C ALA A 320 -9.48 -4.81 -12.94
N PRO A 321 -8.72 -5.90 -13.15
CA PRO A 321 -9.26 -7.25 -13.06
C PRO A 321 -9.65 -7.58 -11.62
N ALA A 322 -10.40 -8.68 -11.45
CA ALA A 322 -10.75 -9.19 -10.13
C ALA A 322 -9.48 -9.57 -9.34
N GLY A 323 -9.43 -9.18 -8.06
CA GLY A 323 -8.28 -9.47 -7.18
C GLY A 323 -7.10 -8.51 -7.33
N PHE A 324 -7.24 -7.39 -8.05
CA PHE A 324 -6.20 -6.37 -8.14
C PHE A 324 -5.99 -5.66 -6.79
N ASN A 325 -4.73 -5.59 -6.35
CA ASN A 325 -4.33 -4.87 -5.15
C ASN A 325 -3.59 -3.57 -5.50
N THR A 326 -4.18 -2.43 -5.14
CA THR A 326 -3.62 -1.09 -5.38
C THR A 326 -2.38 -0.81 -4.52
N SER A 327 -2.29 -1.41 -3.34
CA SER A 327 -1.17 -1.20 -2.40
C SER A 327 0.15 -1.84 -2.86
N GLU A 328 0.06 -2.85 -3.73
CA GLU A 328 1.21 -3.57 -4.31
C GLU A 328 1.77 -2.88 -5.56
N GLN A 329 1.16 -1.79 -6.01
CA GLN A 329 1.57 -1.10 -7.24
C GLN A 329 2.74 -0.13 -6.98
N PRO A 330 3.68 0.03 -7.94
CA PRO A 330 4.87 0.86 -7.77
C PRO A 330 4.57 2.37 -7.65
N TYR A 331 3.36 2.79 -8.03
CA TYR A 331 2.90 4.17 -7.94
C TYR A 331 1.98 4.46 -6.75
N SER A 332 1.78 3.49 -5.85
CA SER A 332 0.93 3.65 -4.66
C SER A 332 1.27 4.89 -3.82
N ARG A 333 2.56 5.26 -3.76
CA ARG A 333 3.06 6.44 -3.04
C ARG A 333 2.48 7.78 -3.54
N ILE A 334 2.07 7.87 -4.80
CA ILE A 334 1.58 9.15 -5.31
C ILE A 334 0.24 9.56 -4.68
N PHE A 335 -0.52 8.59 -4.16
CA PHE A 335 -1.79 8.83 -3.47
C PHE A 335 -1.60 9.41 -2.06
N GLU A 336 -0.36 9.58 -1.60
CA GLU A 336 -0.03 10.22 -0.33
C GLU A 336 0.13 11.75 -0.50
N ASN A 337 0.23 12.23 -1.74
CA ASN A 337 0.35 13.65 -2.02
C ASN A 337 -0.97 14.37 -1.68
N PRO A 338 -0.94 15.52 -0.99
CA PRO A 338 -2.17 16.22 -0.61
C PRO A 338 -3.05 16.74 -1.74
N SER A 339 -2.49 16.84 -2.94
CA SER A 339 -3.24 17.17 -4.15
C SER A 339 -3.79 15.94 -4.85
N VAL A 340 -3.45 14.71 -4.44
CA VAL A 340 -3.89 13.47 -5.08
C VAL A 340 -4.83 12.71 -4.15
N LEU A 341 -6.08 12.54 -4.59
CA LEU A 341 -7.12 11.88 -3.81
C LEU A 341 -6.95 10.36 -3.81
N SER A 342 -7.62 9.70 -2.85
CA SER A 342 -7.59 8.24 -2.76
C SER A 342 -8.19 7.62 -4.02
N PRO A 343 -7.57 6.57 -4.59
CA PRO A 343 -8.04 5.99 -5.82
C PRO A 343 -9.41 5.31 -5.65
N VAL A 344 -10.29 5.46 -6.63
CA VAL A 344 -11.53 4.69 -6.72
C VAL A 344 -11.29 3.45 -7.57
N LEU A 345 -11.37 2.27 -6.94
CA LEU A 345 -11.18 0.99 -7.63
C LEU A 345 -12.50 0.47 -8.21
N ILE A 346 -12.49 0.22 -9.52
CA ILE A 346 -13.59 -0.36 -10.30
C ILE A 346 -13.13 -1.69 -10.88
N THR A 347 -13.63 -2.79 -10.32
CA THR A 347 -13.24 -4.16 -10.71
C THR A 347 -14.24 -4.78 -11.65
N LYS A 348 -13.76 -5.61 -12.59
CA LYS A 348 -14.60 -6.48 -13.42
C LYS A 348 -15.44 -7.40 -12.52
N ALA A 349 -16.76 -7.39 -12.68
CA ALA A 349 -17.65 -8.25 -11.91
C ALA A 349 -17.36 -9.73 -12.21
N GLN A 350 -17.25 -10.57 -11.18
CA GLN A 350 -17.16 -12.01 -11.36
C GLN A 350 -18.52 -12.53 -11.81
N THR A 351 -18.66 -12.94 -13.07
CA THR A 351 -19.84 -13.69 -13.50
C THR A 351 -19.78 -15.09 -12.90
N THR A 352 -20.39 -15.28 -11.73
CA THR A 352 -20.74 -16.63 -11.27
C THR A 352 -21.89 -17.13 -12.14
N TYR A 353 -21.59 -17.99 -13.12
CA TYR A 353 -22.61 -18.76 -13.80
C TYR A 353 -23.18 -19.77 -12.81
N THR A 354 -24.27 -19.43 -12.13
CA THR A 354 -25.13 -20.47 -11.58
C THR A 354 -25.78 -21.15 -12.77
N ARG A 355 -25.24 -22.30 -13.19
CA ARG A 355 -25.93 -23.20 -14.13
C ARG A 355 -27.18 -23.69 -13.43
N VAL A 356 -28.28 -22.96 -13.59
CA VAL A 356 -29.61 -23.51 -13.32
C VAL A 356 -29.84 -24.52 -14.43
N GLU A 357 -29.55 -25.79 -14.16
CA GLU A 357 -30.17 -26.86 -14.92
C GLU A 357 -31.67 -26.61 -14.87
N LYS A 358 -32.27 -26.36 -16.05
CA LYS A 358 -33.72 -26.39 -16.20
C LYS A 358 -34.19 -27.79 -15.83
N GLN A 359 -34.47 -28.03 -14.55
CA GLN A 359 -35.43 -29.05 -14.19
C GLN A 359 -36.77 -28.56 -14.73
N SER A 360 -37.28 -29.30 -15.71
CA SER A 360 -38.65 -29.17 -16.19
C SER A 360 -39.60 -29.13 -15.01
N LEU A 361 -40.41 -28.08 -14.92
CA LEU A 361 -41.57 -28.02 -14.03
C LEU A 361 -42.58 -29.09 -14.47
N GLY A 362 -42.40 -30.31 -13.97
CA GLY A 362 -43.47 -31.29 -13.86
C GLY A 362 -44.24 -30.96 -12.59
N TYR A 363 -45.45 -30.42 -12.72
CA TYR A 363 -46.38 -30.33 -11.61
C TYR A 363 -46.75 -31.75 -11.18
N SER A 364 -46.16 -32.22 -10.06
CA SER A 364 -46.63 -33.41 -9.36
C SER A 364 -47.22 -32.95 -8.03
N THR A 365 -48.55 -33.04 -7.94
CA THR A 365 -49.32 -32.74 -6.74
C THR A 365 -49.05 -33.79 -5.67
N VAL A 366 -48.34 -33.42 -4.60
CA VAL A 366 -48.21 -34.27 -3.41
C VAL A 366 -49.32 -33.91 -2.42
N PRO A 367 -50.09 -34.87 -1.87
CA PRO A 367 -51.16 -34.60 -0.91
C PRO A 367 -50.62 -34.19 0.48
N PRO A 368 -51.40 -33.46 1.28
CA PRO A 368 -50.95 -32.97 2.58
C PRO A 368 -50.97 -34.09 3.62
N GLY A 369 -49.79 -34.44 4.18
CA GLY A 369 -49.73 -35.39 5.30
C GLY A 369 -48.45 -36.19 5.51
N GLN A 370 -47.25 -35.65 5.22
CA GLN A 370 -45.99 -36.31 5.63
C GLN A 370 -44.96 -35.28 6.15
N GLY A 371 -44.30 -35.66 7.25
CA GLY A 371 -43.50 -34.78 8.10
C GLY A 371 -42.23 -34.19 7.46
N ILE A 372 -41.73 -33.13 8.11
CA ILE A 372 -40.51 -32.41 7.73
C ILE A 372 -39.30 -33.34 7.87
N PRO A 373 -38.51 -33.59 6.82
CA PRO A 373 -37.26 -34.32 6.94
C PRO A 373 -36.22 -33.44 7.66
N THR A 374 -35.73 -33.90 8.80
CA THR A 374 -34.58 -33.32 9.52
C THR A 374 -33.28 -33.63 8.79
N GLY A 375 -33.04 -32.95 7.67
CA GLY A 375 -31.75 -32.97 6.98
C GLY A 375 -30.73 -32.10 7.71
N LYS A 376 -29.61 -32.69 8.16
CA LYS A 376 -28.44 -31.96 8.69
C LYS A 376 -28.00 -30.86 7.69
N PRO A 377 -27.62 -29.66 8.15
CA PRO A 377 -27.10 -28.63 7.24
C PRO A 377 -25.83 -29.15 6.55
N ARG A 378 -25.82 -29.14 5.21
CA ARG A 378 -24.58 -29.34 4.46
C ARG A 378 -23.64 -28.17 4.77
N PRO A 379 -22.35 -28.40 5.01
CA PRO A 379 -21.39 -27.33 5.11
C PRO A 379 -21.43 -26.52 3.79
N MET A 380 -21.53 -25.19 3.92
CA MET A 380 -21.32 -24.28 2.81
C MET A 380 -19.89 -24.51 2.30
N SER A 381 -19.74 -25.13 1.14
CA SER A 381 -18.49 -25.07 0.41
C SER A 381 -18.29 -23.63 -0.02
N LEU A 382 -17.20 -23.00 0.42
CA LEU A 382 -16.77 -21.71 -0.09
C LEU A 382 -16.73 -21.77 -1.64
N PRO A 383 -17.18 -20.71 -2.34
CA PRO A 383 -17.05 -20.67 -3.78
C PRO A 383 -15.57 -20.84 -4.16
N PRO A 384 -15.24 -21.57 -5.23
CA PRO A 384 -13.86 -21.69 -5.68
C PRO A 384 -13.31 -20.29 -5.95
N THR A 385 -12.27 -19.91 -5.20
CA THR A 385 -11.53 -18.68 -5.44
C THR A 385 -10.84 -18.82 -6.79
N SER A 386 -11.34 -18.13 -7.80
CA SER A 386 -10.62 -18.01 -9.06
C SER A 386 -9.28 -17.31 -8.79
N LYS A 387 -8.18 -17.91 -9.25
CA LYS A 387 -6.83 -17.33 -9.11
C LYS A 387 -6.83 -15.91 -9.69
N PRO A 388 -6.23 -14.92 -9.02
CA PRO A 388 -6.17 -13.55 -9.51
C PRO A 388 -5.44 -13.52 -10.86
N GLU A 389 -6.06 -12.89 -11.85
CA GLU A 389 -5.48 -12.69 -13.16
C GLU A 389 -4.36 -11.64 -13.04
N LYS A 390 -3.11 -12.11 -12.88
CA LYS A 390 -1.95 -11.25 -12.69
C LYS A 390 -1.60 -10.53 -14.00
N ILE A 391 -1.74 -9.21 -14.01
CA ILE A 391 -1.19 -8.36 -15.06
C ILE A 391 0.34 -8.47 -15.02
N ASN A 392 0.95 -8.98 -16.09
CA ASN A 392 2.41 -9.17 -16.16
C ASN A 392 3.10 -7.93 -16.75
N THR A 393 3.28 -6.91 -15.91
CA THR A 393 3.92 -5.63 -16.27
C THR A 393 5.37 -5.80 -16.74
N GLU A 394 6.14 -6.70 -16.13
CA GLU A 394 7.52 -6.98 -16.54
C GLU A 394 7.62 -7.50 -17.97
N LYS A 395 6.70 -8.40 -18.36
CA LYS A 395 6.65 -8.94 -19.72
C LYS A 395 6.34 -7.83 -20.73
N LEU A 396 5.45 -6.90 -20.41
CA LEU A 396 5.16 -5.75 -21.26
C LEU A 396 6.39 -4.85 -21.43
N ILE A 397 7.10 -4.53 -20.34
CA ILE A 397 8.33 -3.72 -20.38
C ILE A 397 9.40 -4.41 -21.26
N LYS A 398 9.66 -5.70 -21.04
CA LYS A 398 10.61 -6.47 -21.87
C LYS A 398 10.20 -6.51 -23.35
N THR A 399 8.91 -6.56 -23.64
CA THR A 399 8.38 -6.54 -25.01
C THR A 399 8.59 -5.18 -25.67
N TYR A 400 8.35 -4.11 -24.94
CA TYR A 400 8.59 -2.73 -25.37
C TYR A 400 10.08 -2.49 -25.67
N GLU A 401 10.98 -2.85 -24.75
CA GLU A 401 12.43 -2.72 -24.96
C GLU A 401 12.92 -3.51 -26.18
N LYS A 402 12.39 -4.73 -26.37
CA LYS A 402 12.71 -5.55 -27.54
C LYS A 402 12.21 -4.93 -28.85
N ALA A 403 11.04 -4.28 -28.84
CA ALA A 403 10.51 -3.58 -30.00
C ALA A 403 11.38 -2.37 -30.36
N LEU A 404 11.83 -1.61 -29.35
CA LEU A 404 12.77 -0.50 -29.54
C LEU A 404 14.12 -0.96 -30.12
N LYS A 405 14.73 -2.02 -29.57
CA LYS A 405 16.00 -2.57 -30.08
C LYS A 405 15.93 -3.07 -31.51
N LYS A 406 14.73 -3.43 -31.98
CA LYS A 406 14.46 -3.90 -33.34
C LYS A 406 13.88 -2.82 -34.25
N GLU A 407 13.86 -1.56 -33.79
CA GLU A 407 13.34 -0.42 -34.54
C GLU A 407 11.89 -0.61 -35.02
N LYS A 408 11.10 -1.39 -34.29
CA LYS A 408 9.67 -1.61 -34.58
C LYS A 408 8.84 -0.53 -33.90
N TRP A 409 8.90 0.70 -34.42
CA TRP A 409 8.37 1.91 -33.79
C TRP A 409 6.87 1.84 -33.47
N GLU A 410 6.02 1.39 -34.40
CA GLU A 410 4.58 1.23 -34.17
C GLU A 410 4.27 0.25 -33.04
N LYS A 411 4.96 -0.90 -33.04
CA LYS A 411 4.81 -1.90 -31.99
C LYS A 411 5.32 -1.38 -30.64
N ALA A 412 6.45 -0.67 -30.64
CA ALA A 412 6.97 -0.06 -29.43
C ALA A 412 5.97 0.97 -28.86
N TYR A 413 5.37 1.78 -29.72
CA TYR A 413 4.34 2.75 -29.35
C TYR A 413 3.09 2.07 -28.77
N GLN A 414 2.56 1.04 -29.42
CA GLN A 414 1.40 0.28 -28.93
C GLN A 414 1.65 -0.32 -27.54
N VAL A 415 2.78 -1.01 -27.35
CA VAL A 415 3.10 -1.65 -26.06
C VAL A 415 3.38 -0.59 -24.99
N LEU A 416 4.02 0.53 -25.34
CA LEU A 416 4.26 1.63 -24.41
C LEU A 416 2.95 2.25 -23.91
N ASN A 417 1.92 2.36 -24.76
CA ASN A 417 0.60 2.78 -24.32
C ASN A 417 0.04 1.84 -23.25
N GLU A 418 0.22 0.52 -23.37
CA GLU A 418 -0.20 -0.43 -22.34
C GLU A 418 0.57 -0.22 -21.03
N VAL A 419 1.89 -0.07 -21.11
CA VAL A 419 2.74 0.17 -19.94
C VAL A 419 2.33 1.45 -19.20
N ILE A 420 2.07 2.54 -19.94
CA ILE A 420 1.66 3.83 -19.36
C ILE A 420 0.27 3.73 -18.73
N ARG A 421 -0.68 2.99 -19.33
CA ARG A 421 -2.01 2.79 -18.73
C ARG A 421 -1.90 2.12 -17.35
N LEU A 422 -0.97 1.17 -17.19
CA LEU A 422 -0.75 0.47 -15.93
C LEU A 422 0.01 1.32 -14.90
N ASN A 423 0.94 2.16 -15.33
CA ASN A 423 1.69 3.07 -14.47
C ASN A 423 1.88 4.44 -15.15
N PRO A 424 0.88 5.34 -15.08
CA PRO A 424 0.97 6.63 -15.75
C PRO A 424 1.89 7.61 -15.03
N PHE A 425 2.53 7.22 -13.93
CA PHE A 425 3.33 8.11 -13.09
C PHE A 425 4.81 8.12 -13.49
N ASN A 426 5.22 7.23 -14.40
CA ASN A 426 6.57 7.20 -14.93
C ASN A 426 6.77 8.29 -16.01
N LYS A 427 7.47 9.36 -15.64
CA LYS A 427 7.78 10.50 -16.53
C LYS A 427 8.57 10.11 -17.76
N GLU A 428 9.50 9.16 -17.65
CA GLU A 428 10.33 8.71 -18.76
C GLU A 428 9.49 8.07 -19.86
N TYR A 429 8.54 7.22 -19.48
CA TYR A 429 7.62 6.58 -20.43
C TYR A 429 6.71 7.59 -21.13
N ILE A 430 6.20 8.61 -20.43
CA ILE A 430 5.42 9.70 -21.03
C ILE A 430 6.24 10.47 -22.06
N LEU A 431 7.46 10.89 -21.69
CA LEU A 431 8.36 11.60 -22.61
C LEU A 431 8.68 10.75 -23.83
N ARG A 432 8.90 9.46 -23.63
CA ARG A 432 9.20 8.52 -24.70
C ARG A 432 8.03 8.26 -25.62
N ARG A 433 6.79 8.24 -25.11
CA ARG A 433 5.58 8.20 -25.94
C ARG A 433 5.48 9.43 -26.84
N ASN A 434 5.69 10.62 -26.30
CA ASN A 434 5.67 11.86 -27.08
C ASN A 434 6.72 11.86 -28.22
N GLN A 435 7.91 11.29 -27.96
CA GLN A 435 8.93 11.11 -29.00
C GLN A 435 8.46 10.14 -30.09
N LEU A 436 7.91 8.98 -29.72
CA LEU A 436 7.40 8.00 -30.67
C LEU A 436 6.22 8.55 -31.48
N GLU A 437 5.29 9.28 -30.87
CA GLU A 437 4.20 9.95 -31.60
C GLU A 437 4.74 10.97 -32.62
N SER A 438 5.76 11.73 -32.25
CA SER A 438 6.39 12.69 -33.17
C SER A 438 7.09 11.99 -34.34
N GLN A 439 7.73 10.84 -34.10
CA GLN A 439 8.34 10.02 -35.15
C GLN A 439 7.31 9.37 -36.08
N LEU A 440 6.15 8.98 -35.55
CA LEU A 440 5.08 8.31 -36.29
C LEU A 440 4.06 9.29 -36.91
N GLY A 441 4.20 10.60 -36.69
CA GLY A 441 3.23 11.60 -37.15
C GLY A 441 1.88 11.53 -36.42
N LEU A 442 1.85 10.98 -35.20
CA LEU A 442 0.66 10.83 -34.37
C LEU A 442 0.52 11.96 -33.35
N SER A 443 -0.67 12.09 -32.76
CA SER A 443 -0.96 13.06 -31.71
C SER A 443 -2.09 12.64 -30.77
N ASP A 444 -2.31 11.33 -30.61
CA ASP A 444 -3.45 10.80 -29.85
C ASP A 444 -3.35 11.11 -28.35
N TYR A 445 -2.12 11.17 -27.82
CA TYR A 445 -1.84 11.36 -26.40
C TYR A 445 -1.15 12.69 -26.07
N LYS A 446 -0.58 13.43 -27.03
CA LYS A 446 0.14 14.70 -26.78
C LYS A 446 -0.58 15.66 -25.83
N ALA A 447 -1.88 15.87 -26.01
CA ALA A 447 -2.66 16.79 -25.18
C ALA A 447 -2.80 16.31 -23.73
N TYR A 448 -3.01 15.00 -23.55
CA TYR A 448 -3.06 14.33 -22.24
C TYR A 448 -1.69 14.38 -21.58
N ASP A 449 -0.64 13.98 -22.30
CA ASP A 449 0.72 13.90 -21.80
C ASP A 449 1.27 15.26 -21.39
N LEU A 450 1.02 16.31 -22.16
CA LEU A 450 1.43 17.65 -21.79
C LEU A 450 0.73 18.13 -20.52
N ALA A 451 -0.57 17.89 -20.41
CA ALA A 451 -1.35 18.28 -19.23
C ALA A 451 -0.89 17.49 -17.99
N TRP A 452 -0.70 16.19 -18.15
CA TRP A 452 -0.32 15.31 -17.07
C TRP A 452 1.13 15.49 -16.62
N PHE A 453 2.06 15.72 -17.55
CA PHE A 453 3.44 16.04 -17.21
C PHE A 453 3.56 17.33 -16.38
N LYS A 454 2.76 18.36 -16.72
CA LYS A 454 2.66 19.59 -15.90
C LYS A 454 2.12 19.29 -14.50
N ALA A 455 1.04 18.53 -14.40
CA ALA A 455 0.45 18.11 -13.13
C ALA A 455 1.45 17.32 -12.27
N LEU A 456 2.14 16.33 -12.83
CA LEU A 456 3.17 15.54 -12.16
C LEU A 456 4.33 16.38 -11.62
N ASN A 457 4.71 17.44 -12.33
CA ASN A 457 5.75 18.35 -11.83
C ASN A 457 5.25 19.18 -10.65
N LEU A 458 3.98 19.62 -10.66
CA LEU A 458 3.37 20.32 -9.52
C LEU A 458 3.26 19.39 -8.31
N ILE A 459 2.72 18.19 -8.47
CA ILE A 459 2.63 17.16 -7.43
C ILE A 459 3.99 16.92 -6.78
N ASN A 460 5.04 16.78 -7.59
CA ASN A 460 6.42 16.57 -7.10
C ASN A 460 7.09 17.84 -6.54
N ALA A 461 6.58 19.04 -6.84
CA ALA A 461 7.12 20.30 -6.34
C ALA A 461 6.52 20.68 -4.97
N THR A 462 5.27 20.32 -4.69
CA THR A 462 4.64 20.50 -3.37
C THR A 462 5.16 19.50 -2.32
N THR A 463 6.08 18.61 -2.72
CA THR A 463 6.77 17.62 -1.87
C THR A 463 8.23 17.99 -1.59
N LEU A 464 8.70 19.15 -2.09
CA LEU A 464 9.99 19.79 -1.79
C LEU A 464 9.79 20.91 -0.78
#